data_AF-A0A350X5J2-F1
#
_entry.id   AF-A0A350X5J2-F1
#
_cell.length_a   1.000
_cell.length_b   1.000
_cell.length_c   1.000
_cell.angle_alpha   90.00
_cell.angle_beta   90.00
_cell.angle_gamma   90.00
#
_symmetry.space_group_name_H-M   'P 1'
#
loop_
_entity.id
_entity.type
_entity.pdbx_description
1 polymer ?
#
loop_
_entity_poly.entity_id
_entity_poly.type
_entity_poly.pdbx_seq_one_letter_code
_entity_poly.pdbx_strand_id
1 'polypeptide(L)'
;ENVGSEMQRLQQLLAASNSNPGETPPEITIAPMGNMPVIKDLVVDMSSFWDNLEAVDPYVSTGARQVPEREFLQTPAERAKLDQTGNCILCGACYSECNAREVNPDFVGPHALAKAYRMVADSRDAQTSPRLEKYNEGTAGVWGCTRCYYCNAVCPMEVAPMDQIGKIKSEILHRKDSQASRSIRHRKVLIDLVKDGGWIDERRFGLQVVGNSFRDLKGLISLGPLGLRMLVRGKFPLGFEPSEGVDAVRDLIESVQQLQTPAGDTPARQ
;
A
#
# COMPACT_ATOMS: atom_id res chain seq x y z
N GLU A 1 -27.41 8.56 -22.54
CA GLU A 1 -27.88 7.58 -23.55
C GLU A 1 -29.03 6.79 -22.92
N ASN A 2 -30.12 6.53 -23.64
CA ASN A 2 -31.28 5.84 -23.07
C ASN A 2 -31.27 4.36 -23.46
N VAL A 3 -31.95 3.52 -22.69
CA VAL A 3 -31.95 2.06 -22.92
C VAL A 3 -32.45 1.70 -24.32
N GLY A 4 -33.36 2.50 -24.89
CA GLY A 4 -33.88 2.29 -26.25
C GLY A 4 -32.81 2.46 -27.33
N SER A 5 -31.93 3.46 -27.21
CA SER A 5 -30.84 3.67 -28.17
C SER A 5 -29.79 2.57 -28.10
N GLU A 6 -29.48 2.08 -26.89
CA GLU A 6 -28.55 0.96 -26.74
C GLU A 6 -29.13 -0.36 -27.25
N MET A 7 -30.43 -0.62 -27.04
CA MET A 7 -31.11 -1.80 -27.60
C MET A 7 -31.11 -1.80 -29.14
N GLN A 8 -31.34 -0.64 -29.78
CA GLN A 8 -31.23 -0.51 -31.23
C GLN A 8 -29.80 -0.74 -31.73
N ARG A 9 -28.80 -0.19 -31.03
CA ARG A 9 -27.39 -0.40 -31.34
C ARG A 9 -27.00 -1.89 -31.21
N LEU A 10 -27.50 -2.57 -30.20
CA LEU A 10 -27.28 -4.00 -29.99
C LEU A 10 -27.92 -4.84 -31.11
N GLN A 11 -29.14 -4.49 -31.53
CA GLN A 11 -29.79 -5.12 -32.68
C GLN A 11 -29.01 -4.91 -33.99
N GLN A 12 -28.44 -3.73 -34.20
CA GLN A 12 -27.59 -3.44 -35.36
C GLN A 12 -26.28 -4.25 -35.33
N LEU A 13 -25.65 -4.39 -34.16
CA LEU A 13 -24.45 -5.21 -33.97
C LEU A 13 -24.73 -6.70 -34.23
N LEU A 14 -25.85 -7.22 -33.72
CA LEU A 14 -26.29 -8.60 -33.96
C LEU A 14 -26.68 -8.86 -35.43
N ALA A 15 -27.29 -7.88 -36.10
CA ALA A 15 -27.59 -7.96 -37.52
C ALA A 15 -26.31 -7.94 -38.38
N ALA A 16 -25.30 -7.17 -37.97
CA ALA A 16 -24.00 -7.13 -38.64
C ALA A 16 -23.21 -8.43 -38.43
N SER A 17 -23.24 -9.05 -37.25
CA SER A 17 -22.54 -10.32 -36.99
C SER A 17 -23.12 -11.49 -37.81
N ASN A 18 -24.40 -11.44 -38.19
CA ASN A 18 -25.04 -12.46 -39.04
C ASN A 18 -24.60 -12.43 -40.52
N SER A 19 -23.73 -11.50 -40.92
CA SER A 19 -23.20 -11.43 -42.30
C SER A 19 -21.94 -12.28 -42.54
N ASN A 20 -21.29 -12.78 -41.48
CA ASN A 20 -20.14 -13.70 -41.53
C ASN A 20 -20.48 -15.03 -40.82
N PRO A 21 -20.71 -16.16 -41.53
CA PRO A 21 -21.13 -17.43 -40.93
C PRO A 21 -20.10 -18.14 -40.02
N GLY A 22 -19.04 -17.46 -39.56
CA GLY A 22 -17.97 -18.01 -38.73
C GLY A 22 -17.49 -17.12 -37.59
N GLU A 23 -18.05 -15.91 -37.41
CA GLU A 23 -17.73 -15.01 -36.31
C GLU A 23 -18.87 -15.01 -35.28
N THR A 24 -18.70 -15.77 -34.19
CA THR A 24 -19.55 -15.61 -33.02
C THR A 24 -19.39 -14.20 -32.45
N PRO A 25 -20.49 -13.49 -32.11
CA PRO A 25 -20.40 -12.19 -31.47
C PRO A 25 -19.58 -12.27 -30.18
N PRO A 26 -18.79 -11.24 -29.85
CA PRO A 26 -17.94 -11.25 -28.66
C PRO A 26 -18.80 -11.44 -27.40
N GLU A 27 -18.54 -12.51 -26.66
CA GLU A 27 -19.20 -12.81 -25.41
C GLU A 27 -18.57 -11.98 -24.28
N ILE A 28 -19.41 -11.28 -23.50
CA ILE A 28 -18.96 -10.52 -22.32
C ILE A 28 -19.51 -11.21 -21.08
N THR A 29 -18.63 -11.68 -20.22
CA THR A 29 -19.00 -12.21 -18.90
C THR A 29 -19.12 -11.08 -17.90
N ILE A 30 -20.28 -10.98 -17.24
CA ILE A 30 -20.52 -10.03 -16.14
C ILE A 30 -20.57 -10.83 -14.83
N ALA A 31 -19.75 -10.43 -13.85
CA ALA A 31 -19.63 -11.09 -12.56
C ALA A 31 -19.76 -10.06 -11.42
N PRO A 32 -20.20 -10.48 -10.21
CA PRO A 32 -20.17 -9.63 -9.03
C PRO A 32 -18.74 -9.24 -8.66
N MET A 33 -18.63 -8.21 -7.82
CA MET A 33 -17.32 -7.77 -7.29
C MET A 33 -16.65 -8.86 -6.46
N GLY A 34 -15.34 -9.02 -6.62
CA GLY A 34 -14.49 -9.92 -5.85
C GLY A 34 -14.30 -9.49 -4.39
N ASN A 35 -13.67 -10.35 -3.61
CA ASN A 35 -13.35 -10.15 -2.18
C ASN A 35 -14.55 -9.84 -1.25
N MET A 36 -15.78 -9.96 -1.76
CA MET A 36 -17.02 -9.69 -1.05
C MET A 36 -18.00 -10.85 -1.30
N PRO A 37 -18.68 -11.38 -0.27
CA PRO A 37 -19.65 -12.44 -0.44
C PRO A 37 -20.82 -11.99 -1.33
N VAL A 38 -21.26 -12.84 -2.26
CA VAL A 38 -22.43 -12.57 -3.10
C VAL A 38 -23.70 -12.80 -2.30
N ILE A 39 -24.58 -11.80 -2.24
CA ILE A 39 -25.90 -11.92 -1.63
C ILE A 39 -26.87 -12.53 -2.65
N LYS A 40 -26.97 -11.90 -3.82
CA LYS A 40 -27.83 -12.34 -4.92
C LYS A 40 -27.42 -11.65 -6.23
N ASP A 41 -27.37 -12.40 -7.33
CA ASP A 41 -27.02 -11.92 -8.67
C ASP A 41 -25.67 -11.18 -8.66
N LEU A 42 -25.67 -9.87 -8.93
CA LEU A 42 -24.47 -9.02 -8.92
C LEU A 42 -24.31 -8.20 -7.61
N VAL A 43 -25.21 -8.40 -6.65
CA VAL A 43 -25.20 -7.69 -5.36
C VAL A 43 -24.33 -8.44 -4.36
N VAL A 44 -23.35 -7.74 -3.80
CA VAL A 44 -22.40 -8.27 -2.82
C VAL A 44 -22.59 -7.64 -1.43
N ASP A 45 -22.17 -8.35 -0.40
CA ASP A 45 -22.09 -7.85 0.97
C ASP A 45 -20.82 -7.01 1.14
N MET A 46 -21.00 -5.69 1.31
CA MET A 46 -19.93 -4.73 1.50
C MET A 46 -19.58 -4.48 2.98
N SER A 47 -20.13 -5.23 3.94
CA SER A 47 -19.91 -4.98 5.38
C SER A 47 -18.42 -4.91 5.73
N SER A 48 -17.63 -5.89 5.29
CA SER A 48 -16.17 -5.89 5.51
C SER A 48 -15.46 -4.69 4.87
N PHE A 49 -15.96 -4.17 3.75
CA PHE A 49 -15.42 -2.96 3.13
C PHE A 49 -15.67 -1.72 4.03
N TRP A 50 -16.86 -1.60 4.60
CA TRP A 50 -17.22 -0.49 5.50
C TRP A 50 -16.51 -0.59 6.85
N ASP A 51 -16.46 -1.77 7.45
CA ASP A 51 -15.76 -2.01 8.72
C ASP A 51 -14.28 -1.63 8.62
N ASN A 52 -13.64 -2.00 7.51
CA ASN A 52 -12.26 -1.64 7.22
C ASN A 52 -12.06 -0.13 7.00
N LEU A 53 -13.05 0.55 6.41
CA LEU A 53 -13.01 2.01 6.27
C LEU A 53 -13.14 2.70 7.64
N GLU A 54 -14.01 2.19 8.52
CA GLU A 54 -14.16 2.69 9.88
C GLU A 54 -12.90 2.46 10.71
N ALA A 55 -12.24 1.31 10.52
CA ALA A 55 -10.99 0.96 11.19
C ALA A 55 -9.85 1.96 10.97
N VAL A 56 -9.91 2.85 9.97
CA VAL A 56 -8.89 3.90 9.76
C VAL A 56 -9.26 5.27 10.33
N ASP A 57 -10.40 5.41 11.02
CA ASP A 57 -10.96 6.65 11.56
C ASP A 57 -11.06 7.75 10.49
N PRO A 58 -11.89 7.60 9.44
CA PRO A 58 -11.81 8.37 8.18
C PRO A 58 -12.39 9.80 8.28
N TYR A 59 -12.27 10.45 9.43
CA TYR A 59 -12.76 11.78 9.75
C TYR A 59 -11.64 12.65 10.31
N VAL A 60 -11.70 13.96 10.06
CA VAL A 60 -10.74 14.93 10.62
C VAL A 60 -10.95 15.03 12.12
N SER A 61 -9.94 14.70 12.89
CA SER A 61 -9.92 14.89 14.33
C SER A 61 -9.14 16.17 14.64
N THR A 62 -9.88 17.26 14.84
CA THR A 62 -9.29 18.51 15.31
C THR A 62 -8.97 18.31 16.79
N GLY A 63 -7.68 18.19 17.12
CA GLY A 63 -7.20 17.94 18.46
C GLY A 63 -7.92 18.86 19.45
N ALA A 64 -8.61 18.27 20.43
CA ALA A 64 -9.50 18.97 21.32
C ALA A 64 -8.90 20.29 21.85
N ARG A 65 -9.33 21.44 21.30
CA ARG A 65 -9.57 22.75 21.97
C ARG A 65 -9.72 23.86 20.92
N GLN A 66 -10.91 24.45 20.89
CA GLN A 66 -11.35 25.60 20.10
C GLN A 66 -11.59 25.33 18.61
N VAL A 67 -12.83 24.92 18.31
CA VAL A 67 -13.42 25.13 17.00
C VAL A 67 -13.48 26.66 16.77
N PRO A 68 -12.87 27.19 15.70
CA PRO A 68 -12.92 28.62 15.42
C PRO A 68 -14.36 29.07 15.15
N GLU A 69 -14.63 30.38 15.30
CA GLU A 69 -15.94 30.96 14.94
C GLU A 69 -16.26 30.80 13.44
N ARG A 70 -15.23 30.65 12.62
CA ARG A 70 -15.29 30.49 11.16
C ARG A 70 -14.66 29.17 10.71
N GLU A 71 -14.35 29.05 9.42
CA GLU A 71 -13.67 27.89 8.86
C GLU A 71 -12.24 27.68 9.40
N PHE A 72 -11.78 26.42 9.41
CA PHE A 72 -10.37 26.12 9.60
C PHE A 72 -9.58 26.61 8.39
N LEU A 73 -8.55 27.43 8.65
CA LEU A 73 -7.69 27.94 7.60
C LEU A 73 -6.87 26.79 6.98
N GLN A 74 -6.86 26.76 5.65
CA GLN A 74 -6.07 25.82 4.87
C GLN A 74 -5.58 26.54 3.61
N THR A 75 -4.27 26.53 3.39
CA THR A 75 -3.68 27.15 2.20
C THR A 75 -4.02 26.33 0.94
N PRO A 76 -4.00 26.95 -0.27
CA PRO A 76 -4.18 26.21 -1.51
C PRO A 76 -3.20 25.04 -1.67
N ALA A 77 -1.95 25.21 -1.23
CA ALA A 77 -0.92 24.17 -1.29
C ALA A 77 -1.23 22.98 -0.37
N GLU A 78 -1.77 23.22 0.84
CA GLU A 78 -2.21 22.14 1.73
C GLU A 78 -3.45 21.44 1.18
N ARG A 79 -4.42 22.21 0.67
CA ARG A 79 -5.63 21.64 0.07
C ARG A 79 -5.32 20.78 -1.14
N ALA A 80 -4.36 21.19 -1.98
CA ALA A 80 -3.97 20.46 -3.19
C ALA A 80 -3.44 19.04 -2.90
N LYS A 81 -2.82 18.82 -1.73
CA LYS A 81 -2.39 17.48 -1.28
C LYS A 81 -3.55 16.49 -1.16
N LEU A 82 -4.78 16.99 -1.02
CA LEU A 82 -5.99 16.21 -0.82
C LEU A 82 -6.82 15.99 -2.10
N ASP A 83 -6.44 16.60 -3.24
CA ASP A 83 -7.24 16.56 -4.47
C ASP A 83 -7.42 15.12 -4.96
N GLN A 84 -6.30 14.41 -5.12
CA GLN A 84 -6.32 13.05 -5.63
C GLN A 84 -7.09 12.08 -4.72
N THR A 85 -6.89 12.18 -3.40
CA THR A 85 -7.60 11.31 -2.45
C THR A 85 -9.05 11.72 -2.22
N GLY A 86 -9.39 12.98 -2.49
CA GLY A 86 -10.74 13.53 -2.38
C GLY A 86 -11.71 12.98 -3.42
N ASN A 87 -11.21 12.52 -4.57
CA ASN A 87 -12.02 12.01 -5.66
C ASN A 87 -12.56 10.58 -5.44
N CYS A 88 -12.18 9.91 -4.34
CA CYS A 88 -12.66 8.56 -4.05
C CYS A 88 -14.17 8.52 -3.81
N ILE A 89 -14.89 7.84 -4.69
CA ILE A 89 -16.35 7.65 -4.62
C ILE A 89 -16.78 6.40 -3.82
N LEU A 90 -15.83 5.72 -3.15
CA LEU A 90 -16.07 4.52 -2.35
C LEU A 90 -16.78 3.37 -3.10
N CYS A 91 -16.53 3.23 -4.41
CA CYS A 91 -17.13 2.20 -5.26
C CYS A 91 -16.61 0.77 -5.02
N GLY A 92 -15.52 0.60 -4.27
CA GLY A 92 -14.97 -0.72 -3.94
C GLY A 92 -14.19 -1.44 -5.05
N ALA A 93 -14.04 -0.89 -6.26
CA ALA A 93 -13.30 -1.54 -7.36
C ALA A 93 -11.87 -1.94 -6.96
N CYS A 94 -11.16 -1.04 -6.27
CA CYS A 94 -9.81 -1.34 -5.78
C CYS A 94 -9.78 -2.46 -4.71
N TYR A 95 -10.87 -2.64 -3.95
CA TYR A 95 -10.99 -3.68 -2.93
C TYR A 95 -11.33 -5.03 -3.57
N SER A 96 -12.23 -5.03 -4.56
CA SER A 96 -12.60 -6.20 -5.40
C SER A 96 -11.38 -6.90 -5.96
N GLU A 97 -10.48 -6.11 -6.55
CA GLU A 97 -9.37 -6.62 -7.35
C GLU A 97 -8.05 -6.74 -6.54
N CYS A 98 -8.10 -6.61 -5.22
CA CYS A 98 -6.89 -6.64 -4.40
C CYS A 98 -6.45 -8.07 -4.05
N ASN A 99 -5.43 -8.58 -4.73
CA ASN A 99 -4.85 -9.90 -4.43
C ASN A 99 -4.36 -10.05 -2.98
N ALA A 100 -3.88 -8.95 -2.37
CA ALA A 100 -3.46 -8.98 -0.97
C ALA A 100 -4.65 -9.22 -0.03
N ARG A 101 -5.84 -8.71 -0.38
CA ARG A 101 -7.08 -8.91 0.39
C ARG A 101 -7.69 -10.28 0.16
N GLU A 102 -7.52 -10.84 -1.04
CA GLU A 102 -7.92 -12.20 -1.36
C GLU A 102 -7.17 -13.22 -0.49
N VAL A 103 -5.85 -13.04 -0.33
CA VAL A 103 -5.00 -13.95 0.44
C VAL A 103 -5.08 -13.67 1.95
N ASN A 104 -5.19 -12.41 2.36
CA ASN A 104 -5.26 -12.02 3.77
C ASN A 104 -6.54 -11.24 4.07
N PRO A 105 -7.57 -11.89 4.64
CA PRO A 105 -8.81 -11.22 5.00
C PRO A 105 -8.68 -10.12 6.04
N ASP A 106 -7.64 -10.17 6.88
CA ASP A 106 -7.37 -9.17 7.92
C ASP A 106 -6.73 -7.90 7.37
N PHE A 107 -6.30 -7.90 6.09
CA PHE A 107 -5.77 -6.70 5.46
C PHE A 107 -6.90 -5.68 5.26
N VAL A 108 -6.73 -4.49 5.83
CA VAL A 108 -7.73 -3.41 5.81
C VAL A 108 -8.10 -2.94 4.40
N GLY A 109 -7.23 -3.20 3.42
CA GLY A 109 -7.53 -2.97 2.00
C GLY A 109 -7.13 -1.58 1.49
N PRO A 110 -7.09 -1.43 0.14
CA PRO A 110 -6.57 -0.24 -0.50
C PRO A 110 -7.46 1.00 -0.36
N HIS A 111 -8.79 0.83 -0.30
CA HIS A 111 -9.73 1.96 -0.16
C HIS A 111 -9.53 2.67 1.19
N ALA A 112 -9.45 1.88 2.26
CA ALA A 112 -9.29 2.37 3.63
C ALA A 112 -7.94 3.07 3.77
N LEU A 113 -6.85 2.48 3.27
CA LEU A 113 -5.54 3.11 3.36
C LEU A 113 -5.38 4.35 2.46
N ALA A 114 -6.07 4.41 1.31
CA ALA A 114 -6.11 5.65 0.53
C ALA A 114 -6.81 6.78 1.29
N LYS A 115 -7.90 6.46 2.00
CA LYS A 115 -8.58 7.40 2.90
C LYS A 115 -7.74 7.75 4.12
N ALA A 116 -6.99 6.79 4.66
CA ALA A 116 -6.05 6.98 5.76
C ALA A 116 -4.97 8.00 5.39
N TYR A 117 -4.42 7.92 4.17
CA TYR A 117 -3.43 8.91 3.72
C TYR A 117 -4.02 10.31 3.62
N ARG A 118 -5.30 10.44 3.20
CA ARG A 118 -6.00 11.73 3.24
C ARG A 118 -5.95 12.33 4.65
N MET A 119 -6.18 11.54 5.70
CA MET A 119 -6.12 12.02 7.09
C MET A 119 -4.69 12.38 7.50
N VAL A 120 -3.69 11.62 7.07
CA VAL A 120 -2.27 11.93 7.32
C VAL A 120 -1.83 13.24 6.65
N ALA A 121 -2.35 13.54 5.47
CA ALA A 121 -1.99 14.71 4.67
C ALA A 121 -2.81 15.97 4.97
N ASP A 122 -3.98 15.84 5.62
CA ASP A 122 -4.87 16.96 5.89
C ASP A 122 -4.33 17.80 7.05
N SER A 123 -3.98 19.07 6.78
CA SER A 123 -3.43 19.99 7.79
C SER A 123 -4.37 20.25 8.98
N ARG A 124 -5.65 19.91 8.85
CA ARG A 124 -6.65 20.09 9.89
C ARG A 124 -6.71 18.92 10.89
N ASP A 125 -6.15 17.76 10.54
CA ASP A 125 -6.13 16.60 11.44
C ASP A 125 -4.94 16.67 12.39
N ALA A 126 -5.21 16.52 13.69
CA ALA A 126 -4.19 16.58 14.74
C ALA A 126 -3.71 15.19 15.20
N GLN A 127 -4.21 14.11 14.60
CA GLN A 127 -4.00 12.73 15.07
C GLN A 127 -3.01 11.96 14.16
N THR A 128 -2.15 12.65 13.42
CA THR A 128 -1.24 12.01 12.46
C THR A 128 -0.37 10.92 13.09
N SER A 129 0.28 11.20 14.23
CA SER A 129 1.15 10.22 14.90
C SER A 129 0.42 8.94 15.34
N PRO A 130 -0.67 9.01 16.14
CA PRO A 130 -1.39 7.80 16.54
C PRO A 130 -2.01 7.05 15.35
N ARG A 131 -2.46 7.76 14.31
CA ARG A 131 -2.91 7.15 13.05
C ARG A 131 -1.81 6.34 12.37
N LEU A 132 -0.60 6.89 12.22
CA LEU A 132 0.51 6.17 11.62
C LEU A 132 0.92 4.93 12.43
N GLU A 133 0.75 4.97 13.76
CA GLU A 133 0.96 3.79 14.61
C GLU A 133 -0.09 2.71 14.33
N LYS A 134 -1.37 3.10 14.27
CA LYS A 134 -2.48 2.22 13.89
C LYS A 134 -2.28 1.60 12.50
N TYR A 135 -1.88 2.41 11.53
CA TYR A 135 -1.65 1.93 10.15
C TYR A 135 -0.40 1.04 10.03
N ASN A 136 0.50 1.06 11.01
CA ASN A 136 1.72 0.24 11.07
C ASN A 136 1.50 -1.15 11.70
N GLU A 137 0.25 -1.57 11.91
CA GLU A 137 -0.13 -2.88 12.45
C GLU A 137 0.12 -4.03 11.46
N GLY A 138 1.40 -4.34 11.23
CA GLY A 138 1.84 -5.53 10.48
C GLY A 138 1.13 -5.71 9.14
N THR A 139 0.66 -6.94 8.88
CA THR A 139 -0.03 -7.33 7.65
C THR A 139 -1.50 -6.92 7.59
N ALA A 140 -2.10 -6.51 8.72
CA ALA A 140 -3.44 -5.93 8.74
C ALA A 140 -3.43 -4.47 8.23
N GLY A 141 -2.38 -3.73 8.56
CA GLY A 141 -2.14 -2.36 8.10
C GLY A 141 -1.38 -2.26 6.77
N VAL A 142 -0.58 -1.19 6.61
CA VAL A 142 0.08 -0.86 5.33
C VAL A 142 1.02 -1.95 4.81
N TRP A 143 1.61 -2.77 5.68
CA TRP A 143 2.56 -3.80 5.27
C TRP A 143 1.89 -5.05 4.67
N GLY A 144 0.56 -5.16 4.73
CA GLY A 144 -0.19 -6.15 3.96
C GLY A 144 -0.16 -5.89 2.45
N CYS A 145 0.05 -4.64 2.03
CA CYS A 145 0.10 -4.28 0.61
C CYS A 145 1.40 -4.78 -0.05
N THR A 146 1.23 -5.68 -1.03
CA THR A 146 2.29 -6.31 -1.85
C THR A 146 2.73 -5.47 -3.05
N ARG A 147 2.08 -4.33 -3.32
CA ARG A 147 2.36 -3.43 -4.45
C ARG A 147 2.19 -4.09 -5.83
N CYS A 148 1.08 -4.78 -6.06
CA CYS A 148 0.73 -5.31 -7.38
C CYS A 148 0.14 -4.25 -8.34
N TYR A 149 -0.09 -3.01 -7.87
CA TYR A 149 -0.64 -1.86 -8.64
C TYR A 149 -2.04 -2.02 -9.22
N TYR A 150 -2.69 -3.17 -9.10
CA TYR A 150 -3.98 -3.40 -9.75
C TYR A 150 -5.09 -2.48 -9.21
N CYS A 151 -5.04 -2.12 -7.92
CA CYS A 151 -5.93 -1.11 -7.34
C CYS A 151 -5.80 0.30 -7.96
N ASN A 152 -4.65 0.66 -8.53
CA ASN A 152 -4.49 1.90 -9.29
C ASN A 152 -5.13 1.75 -10.67
N ALA A 153 -4.84 0.63 -11.35
CA ALA A 153 -5.31 0.38 -12.72
C ALA A 153 -6.84 0.36 -12.83
N VAL A 154 -7.54 -0.18 -11.83
CA VAL A 154 -9.00 -0.32 -11.84
C VAL A 154 -9.73 0.87 -11.23
N CYS A 155 -9.03 1.89 -10.73
CA CYS A 155 -9.66 3.03 -10.08
C CYS A 155 -10.26 4.00 -11.13
N PRO A 156 -11.59 4.15 -11.21
CA PRO A 156 -12.20 5.02 -12.23
C PRO A 156 -11.97 6.52 -11.96
N MET A 157 -11.53 6.87 -10.74
CA MET A 157 -11.33 8.25 -10.29
C MET A 157 -9.84 8.61 -10.14
N GLU A 158 -8.94 7.71 -10.58
CA GLU A 158 -7.48 7.94 -10.59
C GLU A 158 -6.90 8.35 -9.22
N VAL A 159 -7.51 7.88 -8.13
CA VAL A 159 -7.08 8.12 -6.74
C VAL A 159 -5.69 7.53 -6.46
N ALA A 160 -5.31 6.52 -7.24
CA ALA A 160 -4.07 5.77 -7.14
C ALA A 160 -3.80 5.22 -5.70
N PRO A 161 -4.65 4.33 -5.17
CA PRO A 161 -4.56 3.84 -3.78
C PRO A 161 -3.18 3.30 -3.36
N MET A 162 -2.47 2.61 -4.26
CA MET A 162 -1.14 2.05 -3.98
C MET A 162 -0.13 3.16 -3.67
N ASP A 163 -0.19 4.27 -4.41
CA ASP A 163 0.73 5.39 -4.23
C ASP A 163 0.46 6.08 -2.88
N GLN A 164 -0.81 6.21 -2.51
CA GLN A 164 -1.20 6.75 -1.20
C GLN A 164 -0.71 5.86 -0.04
N ILE A 165 -0.82 4.53 -0.18
CA ILE A 165 -0.22 3.57 0.77
C ILE A 165 1.31 3.76 0.84
N GLY A 166 1.95 3.99 -0.31
CA GLY A 166 3.38 4.27 -0.41
C GLY A 166 3.79 5.49 0.41
N LYS A 167 3.01 6.58 0.35
CA LYS A 167 3.26 7.80 1.12
C LYS A 167 3.11 7.56 2.63
N ILE A 168 2.12 6.79 3.07
CA ILE A 168 2.01 6.38 4.50
C ILE A 168 3.25 5.58 4.94
N LYS A 169 3.70 4.62 4.12
CA LYS A 169 4.92 3.84 4.40
C LYS A 169 6.14 4.77 4.55
N SER A 170 6.25 5.79 3.71
CA SER A 170 7.33 6.79 3.79
C SER A 170 7.29 7.54 5.13
N GLU A 171 6.11 8.06 5.51
CA GLU A 171 5.91 8.75 6.80
C GLU A 171 6.28 7.88 7.99
N ILE A 172 5.91 6.60 7.98
CA ILE A 172 6.28 5.65 9.05
C ILE A 172 7.79 5.45 9.13
N LEU A 173 8.47 5.34 7.98
CA LEU A 173 9.91 5.09 7.91
C LEU A 173 10.74 6.29 8.38
N HIS A 174 10.29 7.53 8.10
CA HIS A 174 10.99 8.75 8.56
C HIS A 174 10.88 8.99 10.06
N ARG A 175 9.86 8.45 10.75
CA ARG A 175 9.56 8.80 12.16
C ARG A 175 10.17 7.87 13.22
N LYS A 176 10.64 6.65 12.89
CA LYS A 176 10.98 5.63 13.91
C LYS A 176 12.43 5.15 13.87
N ASP A 177 13.17 5.41 14.96
CA ASP A 177 14.59 5.03 15.08
C ASP A 177 14.98 4.07 16.21
N SER A 178 14.12 3.66 17.15
CA SER A 178 14.59 2.89 18.32
C SER A 178 13.89 1.57 18.65
N GLN A 179 12.68 1.29 18.15
CA GLN A 179 12.04 -0.04 18.22
C GLN A 179 11.23 -0.33 16.95
N ALA A 180 11.95 -0.55 15.85
CA ALA A 180 11.35 -0.85 14.55
C ALA A 180 10.55 -2.17 14.61
N SER A 181 9.27 -2.12 14.22
CA SER A 181 8.48 -3.31 13.91
C SER A 181 9.24 -4.18 12.90
N ARG A 182 8.97 -5.49 12.88
CA ARG A 182 9.63 -6.42 11.95
C ARG A 182 9.57 -5.92 10.50
N SER A 183 8.47 -5.30 10.09
CA SER A 183 8.29 -4.74 8.75
C SER A 183 9.21 -3.54 8.46
N ILE A 184 9.38 -2.64 9.43
CA ILE A 184 10.32 -1.50 9.30
C ILE A 184 11.76 -2.03 9.23
N ARG A 185 12.10 -2.99 10.10
CA ARG A 185 13.44 -3.61 10.14
C ARG A 185 13.75 -4.33 8.84
N HIS A 186 12.81 -5.12 8.33
CA HIS A 186 12.92 -5.76 7.03
C HIS A 186 13.27 -4.77 5.92
N ARG A 187 12.64 -3.59 5.90
CA ARG A 187 12.92 -2.58 4.89
C ARG A 187 14.29 -1.92 5.08
N LYS A 188 14.66 -1.56 6.32
CA LYS A 188 15.96 -0.94 6.64
C LYS A 188 17.12 -1.89 6.30
N VAL A 189 17.07 -3.12 6.81
CA VAL A 189 18.07 -4.17 6.54
C VAL A 189 18.22 -4.46 5.05
N LEU A 190 17.11 -4.50 4.29
CA LEU A 190 17.19 -4.68 2.84
C LEU A 190 18.01 -3.58 2.18
N ILE A 191 17.75 -2.32 2.53
CA ILE A 191 18.46 -1.16 1.98
C ILE A 191 19.94 -1.23 2.36
N ASP A 192 20.25 -1.54 3.62
CA ASP A 192 21.63 -1.63 4.12
C ASP A 192 22.42 -2.73 3.38
N LEU A 193 21.85 -3.92 3.21
CA LEU A 193 22.52 -5.02 2.51
C LEU A 193 22.72 -4.72 1.02
N VAL A 194 21.73 -4.10 0.35
CA VAL A 194 21.87 -3.68 -1.06
C VAL A 194 22.92 -2.58 -1.19
N LYS A 195 23.02 -1.65 -0.23
CA LYS A 195 24.05 -0.61 -0.21
C LYS A 195 25.46 -1.20 0.00
N ASP A 196 25.57 -2.23 0.82
CA ASP A 196 26.84 -2.89 1.13
C ASP A 196 27.32 -3.78 -0.02
N GLY A 197 26.42 -4.59 -0.59
CA GLY A 197 26.76 -5.67 -1.52
C GLY A 197 26.21 -5.55 -2.93
N GLY A 198 25.44 -4.51 -3.24
CA GLY A 198 24.76 -4.30 -4.53
C GLY A 198 23.48 -5.14 -4.71
N TRP A 199 23.28 -6.16 -3.88
CA TRP A 199 22.09 -7.02 -3.81
C TRP A 199 21.99 -7.69 -2.42
N ILE A 200 20.95 -8.47 -2.18
CA ILE A 200 20.60 -8.99 -0.85
C ILE A 200 21.42 -10.25 -0.51
N ASP A 201 22.19 -10.22 0.58
CA ASP A 201 22.74 -11.44 1.22
C ASP A 201 21.64 -12.11 2.07
N GLU A 202 21.04 -13.19 1.57
CA GLU A 202 19.88 -13.83 2.24
C GLU A 202 20.22 -14.36 3.64
N ARG A 203 21.49 -14.70 3.91
CA ARG A 203 21.94 -15.22 5.21
C ARG A 203 21.89 -14.13 6.25
N ARG A 204 22.48 -12.98 5.92
CA ARG A 204 22.49 -11.79 6.78
C ARG A 204 21.08 -11.23 6.90
N PHE A 205 20.32 -11.21 5.81
CA PHE A 205 18.96 -10.72 5.79
C PHE A 205 18.06 -11.45 6.79
N GLY A 206 18.02 -12.79 6.74
CA GLY A 206 17.21 -13.58 7.67
C GLY A 206 17.59 -13.36 9.13
N LEU A 207 18.90 -13.29 9.41
CA LEU A 207 19.42 -13.09 10.76
C LEU A 207 19.16 -11.68 11.30
N GLN A 208 19.40 -10.63 10.51
CA GLN A 208 19.25 -9.24 10.95
C GLN A 208 17.78 -8.80 11.04
N VAL A 209 16.90 -9.36 10.21
CA VAL A 209 15.46 -9.09 10.29
C VAL A 209 14.83 -9.78 11.51
N VAL A 210 15.27 -10.99 11.84
CA VAL A 210 14.66 -11.79 12.92
C VAL A 210 15.36 -11.60 14.27
N GLY A 211 16.68 -11.48 14.27
CA GLY A 211 17.50 -11.35 15.47
C GLY A 211 17.95 -9.91 15.67
N ASN A 212 17.34 -9.18 16.61
CA ASN A 212 17.81 -7.81 16.91
C ASN A 212 17.83 -7.46 18.41
N SER A 213 17.74 -8.43 19.31
CA SER A 213 17.94 -8.25 20.77
C SER A 213 17.86 -9.55 21.56
N PHE A 214 18.35 -9.56 22.80
CA PHE A 214 18.20 -10.66 23.79
C PHE A 214 16.75 -11.16 23.97
N ARG A 215 15.75 -10.37 23.56
CA ARG A 215 14.30 -10.69 23.58
C ARG A 215 13.83 -11.61 22.43
N ASP A 216 14.58 -11.68 21.34
CA ASP A 216 14.20 -12.40 20.10
C ASP A 216 14.92 -13.76 19.93
N LEU A 217 15.47 -14.32 21.02
CA LEU A 217 16.09 -15.65 21.01
C LEU A 217 15.13 -16.72 20.46
N LYS A 218 13.82 -16.58 20.73
CA LYS A 218 12.77 -17.43 20.13
C LYS A 218 12.69 -17.30 18.60
N GLY A 219 12.82 -16.08 18.07
CA GLY A 219 12.84 -15.83 16.63
C GLY A 219 14.05 -16.47 15.96
N LEU A 220 15.23 -16.33 16.56
CA LEU A 220 16.45 -16.99 16.08
C LEU A 220 16.34 -18.53 16.12
N ILE A 221 15.81 -19.10 17.21
CA ILE A 221 15.57 -20.54 17.32
C ILE A 221 14.59 -21.03 16.25
N SER A 222 13.59 -20.21 15.88
CA SER A 222 12.62 -20.57 14.85
C SER A 222 13.24 -20.76 13.45
N LEU A 223 14.40 -20.17 13.19
CA LEU A 223 15.15 -20.35 11.94
C LEU A 223 15.96 -21.66 11.91
N GLY A 224 16.22 -22.27 13.07
CA GLY A 224 17.03 -23.48 13.20
C GLY A 224 16.54 -24.67 12.33
N PRO A 225 15.24 -25.04 12.39
CA PRO A 225 14.70 -26.12 11.56
C PRO A 225 14.82 -25.87 10.06
N LEU A 226 14.64 -24.62 9.62
CA LEU A 226 14.79 -24.23 8.21
C LEU A 226 16.26 -24.30 7.79
N GLY A 227 17.16 -23.75 8.59
CA GLY A 227 18.61 -23.81 8.36
C GLY A 227 19.11 -25.24 8.26
N LEU A 228 18.67 -26.14 9.15
CA LEU A 228 19.02 -27.55 9.11
C LEU A 228 18.52 -28.23 7.82
N ARG A 229 17.28 -27.97 7.39
CA ARG A 229 16.75 -28.50 6.12
C ARG A 229 17.53 -27.99 4.91
N MET A 230 17.97 -26.74 4.92
CA MET A 230 18.80 -26.18 3.84
C MET A 230 20.18 -26.80 3.82
N LEU A 231 20.81 -27.01 4.98
CA LEU A 231 22.10 -27.70 5.10
C LEU A 231 22.02 -29.15 4.62
N VAL A 232 21.03 -29.91 5.06
CA VAL A 232 20.80 -31.31 4.62
C VAL A 232 20.60 -31.41 3.11
N ARG A 233 20.00 -30.38 2.49
CA ARG A 233 19.79 -30.33 1.04
C ARG A 233 20.94 -29.69 0.26
N GLY A 234 22.03 -29.29 0.92
CA GLY A 234 23.14 -28.58 0.27
C GLY A 234 22.76 -27.22 -0.31
N LYS A 235 21.66 -26.61 0.14
CA LYS A 235 21.12 -25.33 -0.36
C LYS A 235 21.44 -24.15 0.57
N PHE A 236 22.30 -24.35 1.56
CA PHE A 236 22.70 -23.27 2.46
C PHE A 236 23.85 -22.47 1.83
N PRO A 237 23.67 -21.16 1.59
CA PRO A 237 24.74 -20.34 1.01
C PRO A 237 25.88 -20.14 2.02
N LEU A 238 27.12 -20.45 1.62
CA LEU A 238 28.31 -20.33 2.48
C LEU A 238 29.14 -19.07 2.17
N GLY A 239 28.99 -18.51 0.97
CA GLY A 239 29.62 -17.26 0.53
C GLY A 239 28.60 -16.21 0.11
N PHE A 240 29.06 -14.99 -0.07
CA PHE A 240 28.33 -13.92 -0.74
C PHE A 240 29.33 -13.18 -1.63
N GLU A 241 28.98 -13.04 -2.90
CA GLU A 241 29.76 -12.28 -3.88
C GLU A 241 29.01 -10.97 -4.14
N PRO A 242 29.63 -9.79 -3.90
CA PRO A 242 29.01 -8.52 -4.24
C PRO A 242 28.73 -8.40 -5.75
N SER A 243 27.71 -7.64 -6.13
CA SER A 243 27.37 -7.46 -7.54
C SER A 243 28.43 -6.64 -8.29
N GLU A 244 28.54 -6.84 -9.61
CA GLU A 244 29.27 -5.89 -10.45
C GLU A 244 28.60 -4.51 -10.34
N GLY A 245 29.37 -3.46 -10.04
CA GLY A 245 28.85 -2.10 -9.89
C GLY A 245 28.27 -1.73 -8.52
N VAL A 246 28.67 -2.42 -7.43
CA VAL A 246 28.25 -2.05 -6.05
C VAL A 246 28.45 -0.57 -5.74
N ASP A 247 29.58 0.02 -6.15
CA ASP A 247 29.86 1.43 -5.85
C ASP A 247 28.85 2.36 -6.54
N ALA A 248 28.45 2.08 -7.78
CA ALA A 248 27.41 2.84 -8.45
C ALA A 248 26.04 2.72 -7.77
N VAL A 249 25.69 1.53 -7.26
CA VAL A 249 24.46 1.32 -6.49
C VAL A 249 24.51 2.10 -5.18
N ARG A 250 25.66 2.07 -4.48
CA ARG A 250 25.88 2.81 -3.24
C ARG A 250 25.75 4.32 -3.45
N ASP A 251 26.43 4.85 -4.47
CA ASP A 251 26.41 6.27 -4.81
C ASP A 251 24.99 6.74 -5.16
N LEU A 252 24.22 5.93 -5.89
CA LEU A 252 22.83 6.22 -6.21
C LEU A 252 21.96 6.29 -4.95
N ILE A 253 22.10 5.32 -4.04
CA ILE A 253 21.34 5.31 -2.77
C ILE A 253 21.69 6.53 -1.93
N GLU A 254 22.98 6.87 -1.80
CA GLU A 254 23.44 8.03 -1.04
C GLU A 254 22.98 9.36 -1.65
N SER A 255 23.03 9.48 -2.98
CA SER A 255 22.53 10.66 -3.69
C SER A 255 21.04 10.88 -3.45
N VAL A 256 20.23 9.81 -3.50
CA VAL A 256 18.79 9.90 -3.21
C VAL A 256 18.53 10.27 -1.75
N GLN A 257 19.30 9.71 -0.80
CA GLN A 257 19.19 10.05 0.62
C GLN A 257 19.53 11.52 0.90
N GLN A 258 20.54 12.07 0.21
CA GLN A 258 20.89 13.49 0.29
C GLN A 258 19.77 14.39 -0.25
N LEU A 259 19.14 14.01 -1.37
CA LEU A 259 18.00 14.75 -1.94
C LEU A 259 16.74 14.70 -1.06
N GLN A 260 16.55 13.60 -0.32
CA GLN A 260 15.38 13.39 0.55
C GLN A 260 15.56 13.98 1.95
N THR A 261 16.77 14.36 2.33
CA THR A 261 17.00 15.08 3.60
C THR A 261 16.46 16.50 3.39
N PRO A 262 15.39 16.91 4.09
CA PRO A 262 14.91 18.29 3.96
C PRO A 262 16.07 19.21 4.31
N ALA A 263 16.29 20.24 3.48
CA ALA A 263 17.16 21.36 3.85
C ALA A 263 16.73 21.80 5.24
N GLY A 264 17.58 21.55 6.23
CA GLY A 264 17.27 21.78 7.62
C GLY A 264 16.82 23.21 7.83
N ASP A 265 15.99 23.41 8.87
CA ASP A 265 15.78 24.69 9.54
C ASP A 265 17.03 25.57 9.39
N THR A 266 16.93 26.56 8.51
CA THR A 266 17.87 27.67 8.55
C THR A 266 17.53 28.40 9.84
N PRO A 267 18.41 28.47 10.85
CA PRO A 267 18.16 29.35 11.98
C PRO A 267 18.00 30.74 11.38
N ALA A 268 16.85 31.36 11.63
CA ALA A 268 16.57 32.70 11.17
C ALA A 268 17.77 33.60 11.51
N ARG A 269 18.49 34.04 10.48
CA ARG A 269 19.38 35.19 10.61
C ARG A 269 18.49 36.40 10.76
N GLN A 270 18.26 36.80 12.01
CA GLN A 270 18.50 38.16 12.54
C GLN A 270 18.28 38.15 14.04
#